data_AF-A0A957K9T0-F1
#
_entry.id   AF-A0A957K9T0-F1
#
_cell.length_a   1.000
_cell.length_b   1.000
_cell.length_c   1.000
_cell.angle_alpha   90.00
_cell.angle_beta   90.00
_cell.angle_gamma   90.00
#
_symmetry.space_group_name_H-M   'P 1'
#
loop_
_entity.id
_entity.type
_entity.pdbx_description
1 polymer ?
#
loop_
_entity_poly.entity_id
_entity_poly.type
_entity_poly.pdbx_seq_one_letter_code
_entity_poly.pdbx_strand_id
1 'polypeptide(L)'
;MKRKNLLLLISMIILAMLIAACGAEPEVVTRIVTETETITEQIEVEVTRMVEGESITETIIEEVTRVVEVVTEGGGDAGAVSEFHTAWPYQAPPAGHFNTFVSDRIDLGIYLHIMQPPLFFYLWSDADWMPLAGDSWEWVDDTTLQVKIHEGAVWSDGSAFTTQDVIDTFDIARLQSLTVWQSVVEVVAVDDYTVNFLLDAPSTTAPRRILREVNIRPSSTYGSWAEQVRGLVDQGLTSDADEWSAL
;
A
#
# COMPACT_ATOMS: atom_id res chain seq x y z
N MET A 1 36.44 38.51 -5.46
CA MET A 1 35.28 39.43 -5.49
C MET A 1 35.12 40.07 -4.12
N LYS A 2 35.17 41.40 -4.00
CA LYS A 2 35.10 42.07 -2.68
C LYS A 2 33.75 41.76 -2.02
N ARG A 3 33.74 41.48 -0.71
CA ARG A 3 32.58 41.06 0.12
C ARG A 3 31.29 41.87 -0.13
N LYS A 4 31.41 43.16 -0.48
CA LYS A 4 30.30 44.05 -0.86
C LYS A 4 29.62 43.66 -2.18
N ASN A 5 30.37 43.15 -3.17
CA ASN A 5 29.85 42.71 -4.45
C ASN A 5 29.13 41.36 -4.35
N LEU A 6 29.50 40.53 -3.36
CA LEU A 6 28.84 39.26 -3.09
C LEU A 6 27.49 39.46 -2.38
N LEU A 7 27.41 40.40 -1.43
CA LEU A 7 26.17 40.77 -0.75
C LEU A 7 25.14 41.42 -1.69
N LEU A 8 25.61 42.24 -2.64
CA LEU A 8 24.77 42.83 -3.69
C LEU A 8 24.20 41.77 -4.64
N LEU A 9 25.00 40.76 -4.99
CA LEU A 9 24.55 39.65 -5.84
C LEU A 9 23.48 38.81 -5.14
N ILE A 10 23.68 38.49 -3.86
CA ILE A 10 22.72 37.70 -3.08
C ILE A 10 21.41 38.47 -2.89
N SER A 11 21.47 39.78 -2.65
CA SER A 11 20.28 40.64 -2.58
C SER A 11 19.52 40.72 -3.91
N MET A 12 20.22 40.73 -5.04
CA MET A 12 19.59 40.73 -6.36
C MET A 12 18.92 39.39 -6.69
N ILE A 13 19.52 38.28 -6.28
CA ILE A 13 18.95 36.94 -6.48
C ILE A 13 17.66 36.77 -5.66
N ILE A 14 17.64 37.27 -4.42
CA ILE A 14 16.44 37.23 -3.57
C ILE A 14 15.33 38.12 -4.16
N LEU A 15 15.65 39.30 -4.68
CA LEU A 15 14.66 40.20 -5.29
C LEU A 15 14.11 39.65 -6.63
N ALA A 16 14.94 38.96 -7.42
CA ALA A 16 14.51 38.31 -8.65
C ALA A 16 13.56 37.13 -8.38
N MET A 17 13.74 36.40 -7.28
CA MET A 17 12.81 35.34 -6.84
C MET A 17 11.44 35.91 -6.41
N LEU A 18 11.39 37.13 -5.87
CA LEU A 18 10.15 37.79 -5.46
C LEU A 18 9.32 38.32 -6.65
N ILE A 19 9.95 38.70 -7.76
CA ILE A 19 9.26 39.24 -8.95
C ILE A 19 8.64 38.14 -9.81
N ALA A 20 9.18 36.92 -9.77
CA ALA A 20 8.62 35.76 -10.49
C ALA A 20 7.27 35.27 -9.92
N ALA A 21 6.83 35.78 -8.76
CA ALA A 21 5.61 35.38 -8.08
C ALA A 21 4.32 36.07 -8.59
N CYS A 22 4.41 36.95 -9.59
CA CYS A 22 3.23 37.63 -10.15
C CYS A 22 3.27 37.55 -11.68
N GLY A 23 2.70 36.47 -12.23
CA GLY A 23 2.54 36.24 -13.67
C GLY A 23 1.13 36.59 -14.15
N ALA A 24 1.06 37.19 -15.34
CA ALA A 24 -0.11 37.81 -15.97
C ALA A 24 -1.28 36.85 -16.32
N GLU A 25 -2.48 37.42 -16.36
CA GLU A 25 -3.78 36.79 -16.62
C GLU A 25 -4.05 36.61 -18.14
N PRO A 26 -4.42 35.41 -18.64
CA PRO A 26 -4.68 35.21 -20.08
C PRO A 26 -6.18 35.29 -20.46
N GLU A 27 -6.45 35.95 -21.60
CA GLU A 27 -7.74 36.01 -22.29
C GLU A 27 -8.17 34.63 -22.86
N VAL A 28 -9.45 34.31 -22.71
CA VAL A 28 -10.05 33.02 -23.10
C VAL A 28 -10.67 33.12 -24.50
N VAL A 29 -10.23 32.27 -25.43
CA VAL A 29 -10.87 32.04 -26.74
C VAL A 29 -11.59 30.69 -26.71
N THR A 30 -12.91 30.70 -26.74
CA THR A 30 -13.73 29.49 -26.77
C THR A 30 -13.87 28.97 -28.20
N ARG A 31 -13.44 27.72 -28.44
CA ARG A 31 -13.79 26.94 -29.63
C ARG A 31 -14.70 25.78 -29.21
N ILE A 32 -15.91 25.76 -29.76
CA ILE A 32 -16.88 24.68 -29.53
C ILE A 32 -16.67 23.63 -30.63
N VAL A 33 -16.52 22.36 -30.24
CA VAL A 33 -16.62 21.21 -31.15
C VAL A 33 -17.63 20.25 -30.55
N THR A 34 -18.64 19.89 -31.33
CA THR A 34 -19.70 18.95 -30.97
C THR A 34 -19.52 17.72 -31.83
N GLU A 35 -19.45 16.54 -31.22
CA GLU A 35 -19.48 15.26 -31.95
C GLU A 35 -20.49 14.33 -31.28
N THR A 36 -21.18 13.56 -32.11
CA THR A 36 -22.31 12.71 -31.72
C THR A 36 -22.04 11.33 -32.29
N GLU A 37 -22.06 10.29 -31.45
CA GLU A 37 -21.99 8.90 -31.91
C GLU A 37 -23.26 8.13 -31.55
N THR A 38 -23.62 7.19 -32.42
CA THR A 38 -24.80 6.33 -32.31
C THR A 38 -24.32 4.89 -32.22
N ILE A 39 -24.77 4.13 -31.22
CA ILE A 39 -24.42 2.72 -31.02
C ILE A 39 -25.69 1.87 -31.15
N THR A 40 -25.59 0.74 -31.85
CA THR A 40 -26.67 -0.22 -32.08
C THR A 40 -26.30 -1.58 -31.46
N GLU A 41 -27.21 -2.19 -30.71
CA GLU A 41 -27.01 -3.51 -30.08
C GLU A 41 -28.20 -4.43 -30.39
N GLN A 42 -27.94 -5.73 -30.59
CA GLN A 42 -28.94 -6.76 -30.90
C GLN A 42 -29.12 -7.67 -29.67
N ILE A 43 -30.36 -7.87 -29.21
CA ILE A 43 -30.69 -8.71 -28.05
C ILE A 43 -31.66 -9.80 -28.50
N GLU A 44 -31.35 -11.07 -28.18
CA GLU A 44 -32.23 -12.22 -28.45
C GLU A 44 -33.16 -12.47 -27.24
N VAL A 45 -34.47 -12.58 -27.49
CA VAL A 45 -35.47 -12.85 -26.44
C VAL A 45 -36.20 -14.15 -26.75
N GLU A 46 -36.15 -15.10 -25.82
CA GLU A 46 -36.91 -16.35 -25.89
C GLU A 46 -38.28 -16.18 -25.22
N VAL A 47 -39.35 -16.48 -25.96
CA VAL A 47 -40.73 -16.39 -25.45
C VAL A 47 -41.36 -17.78 -25.44
N THR A 48 -41.80 -18.23 -24.26
CA THR A 48 -42.53 -19.50 -24.09
C THR A 48 -44.02 -19.22 -23.89
N ARG A 49 -44.88 -19.81 -24.72
CA ARG A 49 -46.35 -19.77 -24.54
C ARG A 49 -46.91 -21.18 -24.43
N MET A 50 -47.87 -21.36 -23.51
CA MET A 50 -48.61 -22.61 -23.32
C MET A 50 -49.93 -22.56 -24.09
N VAL A 51 -50.18 -23.51 -25.00
CA VAL A 51 -51.48 -23.72 -25.63
C VAL A 51 -51.83 -25.21 -25.51
N GLU A 52 -52.99 -25.50 -24.91
CA GLU A 52 -53.56 -26.86 -24.77
C GLU A 52 -52.60 -27.96 -24.28
N GLY A 53 -51.71 -27.65 -23.35
CA GLY A 53 -50.99 -28.66 -22.55
C GLY A 53 -49.65 -29.17 -23.12
N GLU A 54 -49.13 -28.60 -24.21
CA GLU A 54 -47.76 -28.85 -24.68
C GLU A 54 -47.01 -27.51 -24.90
N SER A 55 -45.73 -27.43 -24.49
CA SER A 55 -44.95 -26.18 -24.57
C SER A 55 -44.25 -26.04 -25.91
N ILE A 56 -44.42 -24.89 -26.57
CA ILE A 56 -43.69 -24.52 -27.79
C ILE A 56 -42.83 -23.30 -27.46
N THR A 57 -41.53 -23.37 -27.77
CA THR A 57 -40.56 -22.28 -27.59
C THR A 57 -40.25 -21.67 -28.95
N GLU A 58 -40.35 -20.34 -29.08
CA GLU A 58 -40.00 -19.61 -30.30
C GLU A 58 -39.05 -18.44 -29.95
N THR A 59 -37.97 -18.33 -30.71
CA THR A 59 -36.95 -17.27 -30.56
C THR A 59 -37.27 -16.14 -31.53
N ILE A 60 -37.46 -14.92 -31.02
CA ILE A 60 -37.75 -13.72 -31.83
C ILE A 60 -36.60 -12.73 -31.65
N ILE A 61 -36.06 -12.21 -32.75
CA ILE A 61 -35.00 -11.19 -32.77
C ILE A 61 -35.66 -9.82 -32.95
N GLU A 62 -35.50 -8.92 -31.98
CA GLU A 62 -35.97 -7.53 -32.05
C GLU A 62 -34.78 -6.57 -32.13
N GLU A 63 -34.75 -5.69 -33.14
CA GLU A 63 -33.79 -4.58 -33.20
C GLU A 63 -34.32 -3.41 -32.37
N VAL A 64 -33.78 -3.22 -31.16
CA VAL A 64 -34.12 -2.10 -30.28
C VAL A 64 -33.13 -0.96 -30.53
N THR A 65 -33.56 0.05 -31.30
CA THR A 65 -32.79 1.30 -31.44
C THR A 65 -33.03 2.17 -30.22
N ARG A 66 -32.10 2.20 -29.26
CA ARG A 66 -32.16 3.11 -28.12
C ARG A 66 -31.34 4.36 -28.41
N VAL A 67 -32.02 5.48 -28.65
CA VAL A 67 -31.37 6.80 -28.56
C VAL A 67 -31.12 7.06 -27.07
N VAL A 68 -29.90 6.81 -26.61
CA VAL A 68 -29.47 7.25 -25.28
C VAL A 68 -29.19 8.74 -25.39
N GLU A 69 -30.18 9.55 -25.02
CA GLU A 69 -29.87 10.92 -24.62
C GLU A 69 -29.03 10.83 -23.34
N VAL A 70 -27.72 11.04 -23.48
CA VAL A 70 -26.89 11.40 -22.34
C VAL A 70 -27.39 12.77 -21.89
N VAL A 71 -28.38 12.78 -21.01
CA VAL A 71 -28.68 13.96 -20.21
C VAL A 71 -27.47 14.15 -19.31
N THR A 72 -26.50 14.93 -19.77
CA THR A 72 -25.64 15.61 -18.83
C THR A 72 -26.56 16.52 -18.03
N GLU A 73 -26.79 16.16 -16.77
CA GLU A 73 -27.39 17.06 -15.79
C GLU A 73 -26.53 18.32 -15.77
N GLY A 74 -27.01 19.33 -16.51
CA GLY A 74 -26.52 20.68 -16.41
C GLY A 74 -26.93 21.24 -15.06
N GLY A 75 -25.95 21.29 -14.15
CA GLY A 75 -25.83 22.32 -13.13
C GLY A 75 -26.99 22.44 -12.14
N GLY A 76 -27.00 21.58 -11.12
CA GLY A 76 -27.20 22.12 -9.78
C GLY A 76 -25.97 22.95 -9.40
N ASP A 77 -26.19 24.14 -8.84
CA ASP A 77 -25.18 25.07 -8.32
C ASP A 77 -24.25 24.39 -7.30
N ALA A 78 -23.30 23.60 -7.78
CA ALA A 78 -22.09 23.28 -7.06
C ALA A 78 -21.23 24.52 -7.24
N GLY A 79 -21.30 25.45 -6.28
CA GLY A 79 -20.38 26.58 -6.20
C GLY A 79 -18.99 26.07 -6.56
N ALA A 80 -18.47 26.56 -7.69
CA ALA A 80 -17.30 25.99 -8.33
C ALA A 80 -16.21 25.88 -7.27
N VAL A 81 -15.82 24.66 -6.91
CA VAL A 81 -14.65 24.44 -6.06
C VAL A 81 -13.45 24.79 -6.95
N SER A 82 -13.13 26.07 -7.02
CA SER A 82 -12.10 26.63 -7.88
C SER A 82 -10.69 26.33 -7.38
N GLU A 83 -10.58 25.84 -6.14
CA GLU A 83 -9.32 25.54 -5.49
C GLU A 83 -9.47 24.25 -4.67
N PHE A 84 -8.67 23.24 -5.00
CA PHE A 84 -8.51 22.04 -4.19
C PHE A 84 -7.29 22.25 -3.28
N HIS A 85 -7.54 22.61 -2.03
CA HIS A 85 -6.49 22.76 -1.03
C HIS A 85 -6.14 21.42 -0.44
N THR A 86 -4.88 21.02 -0.62
CA THR A 86 -4.34 19.78 -0.05
C THR A 86 -3.31 20.12 1.02
N ALA A 87 -3.14 19.21 1.97
CA ALA A 87 -2.06 19.26 2.92
C ALA A 87 -1.09 18.11 2.61
N TRP A 88 0.19 18.32 2.89
CA TRP A 88 1.18 17.23 2.82
C TRP A 88 0.84 16.16 3.87
N PRO A 89 0.87 14.84 3.54
CA PRO A 89 1.21 14.24 2.25
C PRO A 89 -0.05 13.90 1.42
N TYR A 90 -0.38 14.72 0.41
CA TYR A 90 -1.40 14.39 -0.58
C TYR A 90 -0.78 13.67 -1.79
N GLN A 91 -1.38 12.56 -2.19
CA GLN A 91 -1.01 11.80 -3.37
C GLN A 91 -2.11 11.96 -4.43
N ALA A 92 -1.74 12.43 -5.62
CA ALA A 92 -2.70 12.61 -6.70
C ALA A 92 -3.06 11.26 -7.34
N PRO A 93 -4.34 10.99 -7.68
CA PRO A 93 -4.74 9.77 -8.38
C PRO A 93 -3.93 9.57 -9.67
N PRO A 94 -3.56 8.32 -10.03
CA PRO A 94 -3.99 7.05 -9.42
C PRO A 94 -3.14 6.61 -8.21
N ALA A 95 -2.17 7.41 -7.76
CA ALA A 95 -1.37 7.10 -6.57
C ALA A 95 -2.24 7.18 -5.29
N GLY A 96 -1.77 6.53 -4.23
CA GLY A 96 -2.49 6.44 -2.96
C GLY A 96 -3.23 5.12 -2.80
N HIS A 97 -2.53 4.11 -2.31
CA HIS A 97 -3.10 2.84 -1.84
C HIS A 97 -2.75 2.55 -0.38
N PHE A 98 -3.47 1.62 0.25
CA PHE A 98 -3.18 1.19 1.63
C PHE A 98 -2.26 -0.03 1.73
N ASN A 99 -1.66 -0.48 0.62
CA ASN A 99 -0.60 -1.49 0.70
C ASN A 99 0.67 -0.86 1.32
N THR A 100 1.00 -1.29 2.54
CA THR A 100 2.09 -0.74 3.35
C THR A 100 3.47 -1.31 3.05
N PHE A 101 3.56 -2.24 2.11
CA PHE A 101 4.85 -2.72 1.60
C PHE A 101 5.30 -1.87 0.40
N VAL A 102 4.39 -1.49 -0.49
CA VAL A 102 4.72 -0.83 -1.76
C VAL A 102 4.88 0.70 -1.60
N SER A 103 5.64 1.33 -2.51
CA SER A 103 5.75 2.79 -2.67
C SER A 103 4.43 3.42 -3.12
N ASP A 104 4.32 4.74 -3.11
CA ASP A 104 3.09 5.48 -3.50
C ASP A 104 1.83 5.09 -2.71
N ARG A 105 2.06 4.56 -1.51
CA ARG A 105 1.05 4.34 -0.51
C ARG A 105 0.64 5.63 0.19
N ILE A 106 -0.57 5.62 0.73
CA ILE A 106 -0.99 6.63 1.70
C ILE A 106 -0.16 6.42 2.98
N ASP A 107 0.68 7.40 3.31
CA ASP A 107 1.49 7.35 4.53
C ASP A 107 0.62 7.63 5.76
N LEU A 108 0.50 6.61 6.62
CA LEU A 108 -0.23 6.71 7.87
C LEU A 108 0.60 7.38 8.98
N GLY A 109 1.88 7.65 8.75
CA GLY A 109 2.76 8.33 9.68
C GLY A 109 2.73 7.72 11.07
N ILE A 110 2.50 8.56 12.08
CA ILE A 110 2.43 8.16 13.49
C ILE A 110 1.28 7.18 13.81
N TYR A 111 0.28 7.07 12.93
CA TYR A 111 -0.87 6.19 13.12
C TYR A 111 -0.64 4.77 12.60
N LEU A 112 0.45 4.52 11.86
CA LEU A 112 0.74 3.21 11.28
C LEU A 112 0.75 2.10 12.34
N HIS A 113 1.34 2.36 13.51
CA HIS A 113 1.42 1.37 14.60
C HIS A 113 0.07 1.01 15.22
N ILE A 114 -0.98 1.79 14.98
CA ILE A 114 -2.34 1.49 15.48
C ILE A 114 -3.04 0.50 14.53
N MET A 115 -2.68 0.52 13.24
CA MET A 115 -3.24 -0.38 12.23
C MET A 115 -2.39 -1.65 12.03
N GLN A 116 -1.07 -1.48 12.07
CA GLN A 116 -0.08 -2.53 11.86
C GLN A 116 1.04 -2.32 12.89
N PRO A 117 0.86 -2.86 14.11
CA PRO A 117 1.85 -2.69 15.16
C PRO A 117 3.15 -3.45 14.82
N PRO A 118 4.33 -2.90 15.16
CA PRO A 118 5.54 -3.71 15.29
C PRO A 118 5.42 -4.62 16.52
N LEU A 119 6.38 -5.51 16.72
CA LEU A 119 6.40 -6.38 17.90
C LEU A 119 6.51 -5.56 19.19
N PHE A 120 7.41 -4.57 19.21
CA PHE A 120 7.64 -3.70 20.35
C PHE A 120 7.91 -2.25 19.91
N PHE A 121 7.57 -1.30 20.79
CA PHE A 121 7.90 0.10 20.63
C PHE A 121 8.96 0.54 21.65
N TYR A 122 10.02 1.20 21.20
CA TYR A 122 11.09 1.64 22.11
C TYR A 122 10.79 3.00 22.75
N LEU A 123 10.74 3.03 24.07
CA LEU A 123 10.57 4.23 24.89
C LEU A 123 11.94 4.81 25.25
N TRP A 124 12.38 5.79 24.48
CA TRP A 124 13.73 6.39 24.61
C TRP A 124 14.01 7.03 25.97
N SER A 125 12.97 7.55 26.65
CA SER A 125 13.08 8.14 27.99
C SER A 125 13.50 7.13 29.03
N ASP A 126 12.95 5.92 28.94
CA ASP A 126 13.05 4.88 29.95
C ASP A 126 14.04 3.78 29.53
N ALA A 127 14.56 3.89 28.30
CA ALA A 127 15.39 2.90 27.63
C ALA A 127 14.74 1.51 27.58
N ASP A 128 13.41 1.48 27.46
CA ASP A 128 12.59 0.27 27.62
C ASP A 128 11.79 -0.09 26.36
N TRP A 129 11.39 -1.35 26.26
CA TRP A 129 10.58 -1.90 25.18
C TRP A 129 9.13 -2.06 25.62
N MET A 130 8.25 -1.22 25.10
CA MET A 130 6.81 -1.35 25.29
C MET A 130 6.26 -2.47 24.38
N PRO A 131 5.62 -3.51 24.96
CA PRO A 131 4.93 -4.55 24.20
C PRO A 131 3.83 -3.96 23.30
N LEU A 132 3.73 -4.45 22.06
CA LEU A 132 2.65 -4.12 21.13
C LEU A 132 2.03 -5.39 20.55
N ALA A 133 2.62 -5.97 19.49
CA ALA A 133 2.20 -7.29 19.00
C ALA A 133 2.99 -8.44 19.68
N GLY A 134 4.17 -8.14 20.20
CA GLY A 134 4.97 -9.02 21.03
C GLY A 134 4.60 -8.90 22.51
N ASP A 135 4.76 -10.00 23.25
CA ASP A 135 4.60 -10.08 24.71
C ASP A 135 5.95 -9.94 25.43
N SER A 136 6.94 -10.74 25.00
CA SER A 136 8.28 -10.75 25.59
C SER A 136 9.33 -11.18 24.58
N TRP A 137 10.59 -10.85 24.80
CA TRP A 137 11.70 -11.33 23.98
C TRP A 137 12.94 -11.58 24.83
N GLU A 138 13.77 -12.53 24.40
CA GLU A 138 15.04 -12.85 25.04
C GLU A 138 16.06 -13.39 24.04
N TRP A 139 17.35 -13.27 24.39
CA TRP A 139 18.41 -13.96 23.69
C TRP A 139 18.54 -15.38 24.27
N VAL A 140 18.28 -16.39 23.45
CA VAL A 140 18.47 -17.80 23.83
C VAL A 140 19.95 -18.15 23.80
N ASP A 141 20.68 -17.57 22.85
CA ASP A 141 22.14 -17.61 22.71
C ASP A 141 22.61 -16.31 22.00
N ASP A 142 23.89 -16.22 21.65
CA ASP A 142 24.49 -15.02 21.03
C ASP A 142 23.94 -14.68 19.63
N THR A 143 23.21 -15.60 19.00
CA THR A 143 22.71 -15.53 17.61
C THR A 143 21.23 -15.86 17.44
N THR A 144 20.53 -16.23 18.51
CA THR A 144 19.12 -16.60 18.49
C THR A 144 18.30 -15.65 19.36
N LEU A 145 17.48 -14.82 18.72
CA LEU A 145 16.53 -13.94 19.41
C LEU A 145 15.15 -14.61 19.42
N GLN A 146 14.65 -14.98 20.59
CA GLN A 146 13.30 -15.52 20.74
C GLN A 146 12.32 -14.40 21.08
N VAL A 147 11.16 -14.42 20.44
CA VAL A 147 10.04 -13.52 20.71
C VAL A 147 8.78 -14.34 20.96
N LYS A 148 8.05 -14.00 22.02
CA LYS A 148 6.68 -14.44 22.25
C LYS A 148 5.73 -13.35 21.79
N ILE A 149 4.67 -13.72 21.08
CA ILE A 149 3.61 -12.82 20.61
C ILE A 149 2.33 -13.02 21.42
N HIS A 150 1.42 -12.04 21.36
CA HIS A 150 0.17 -12.08 22.11
C HIS A 150 -0.72 -13.28 21.75
N GLU A 151 -0.96 -14.13 22.75
CA GLU A 151 -1.89 -15.26 22.62
C GLU A 151 -3.34 -14.79 22.51
N GLY A 152 -4.08 -15.33 21.54
CA GLY A 152 -5.52 -15.08 21.37
C GLY A 152 -5.88 -13.71 20.80
N ALA A 153 -4.92 -12.94 20.30
CA ALA A 153 -5.20 -11.74 19.52
C ALA A 153 -5.80 -12.10 18.14
N VAL A 154 -6.60 -11.19 17.60
CA VAL A 154 -7.29 -11.37 16.31
C VAL A 154 -7.17 -10.11 15.47
N TRP A 155 -7.04 -10.29 14.16
CA TRP A 155 -7.09 -9.22 13.19
C TRP A 155 -8.53 -8.69 13.02
N SER A 156 -8.67 -7.52 12.42
CA SER A 156 -9.98 -6.89 12.20
C SER A 156 -10.91 -7.67 11.27
N ASP A 157 -10.37 -8.59 10.47
CA ASP A 157 -11.14 -9.52 9.62
C ASP A 157 -11.60 -10.78 10.37
N GLY A 158 -11.20 -10.95 11.63
CA GLY A 158 -11.50 -12.11 12.47
C GLY A 158 -10.50 -13.27 12.35
N SER A 159 -9.48 -13.16 11.50
CA SER A 159 -8.39 -14.14 11.48
C SER A 159 -7.56 -14.08 12.77
N ALA A 160 -7.04 -15.23 13.20
CA ALA A 160 -6.20 -15.31 14.38
C ALA A 160 -4.82 -14.69 14.10
N PHE A 161 -4.24 -14.02 15.10
CA PHE A 161 -2.87 -13.56 15.07
C PHE A 161 -1.93 -14.65 15.59
N THR A 162 -0.98 -15.11 14.77
CA THR A 162 -0.04 -16.20 15.08
C THR A 162 1.36 -15.92 14.58
N THR A 163 2.32 -16.81 14.88
CA THR A 163 3.70 -16.72 14.40
C THR A 163 3.79 -16.75 12.87
N GLN A 164 2.77 -17.28 12.17
CA GLN A 164 2.72 -17.25 10.71
C GLN A 164 2.65 -15.82 10.16
N ASP A 165 1.94 -14.91 10.83
CA ASP A 165 1.87 -13.48 10.44
C ASP A 165 3.25 -12.83 10.52
N VAL A 166 4.03 -13.21 11.54
CA VAL A 166 5.40 -12.72 11.72
C VAL A 166 6.30 -13.27 10.62
N ILE A 167 6.25 -14.57 10.36
CA ILE A 167 7.06 -15.21 9.30
C ILE A 167 6.74 -14.60 7.94
N ASP A 168 5.46 -14.53 7.56
CA ASP A 168 5.03 -14.00 6.27
C ASP A 168 5.43 -12.53 6.09
N THR A 169 5.32 -11.73 7.16
CA THR A 169 5.77 -10.34 7.15
C THR A 169 7.27 -10.25 6.87
N PHE A 170 8.07 -11.10 7.52
CA PHE A 170 9.52 -11.09 7.35
C PHE A 170 9.95 -11.64 5.99
N ASP A 171 9.25 -12.62 5.44
CA ASP A 171 9.49 -13.11 4.07
C ASP A 171 9.28 -11.99 3.05
N ILE A 172 8.19 -11.23 3.16
CA ILE A 172 7.98 -10.06 2.29
C ILE A 172 9.03 -8.98 2.55
N ALA A 173 9.43 -8.75 3.81
CA ALA A 173 10.55 -7.87 4.12
C ALA A 173 11.86 -8.34 3.46
N ARG A 174 12.02 -9.64 3.20
CA ARG A 174 13.16 -10.21 2.48
C ARG A 174 13.08 -9.83 1.02
N LEU A 175 11.93 -10.05 0.39
CA LEU A 175 11.64 -9.65 -1.00
C LEU A 175 12.03 -8.20 -1.26
N GLN A 176 11.68 -7.33 -0.31
CA GLN A 176 11.96 -5.90 -0.36
C GLN A 176 13.38 -5.49 0.03
N SER A 177 14.26 -6.45 0.32
CA SER A 177 15.64 -6.21 0.77
C SER A 177 15.71 -5.28 1.98
N LEU A 178 14.76 -5.40 2.91
CA LEU A 178 14.77 -4.59 4.13
C LEU A 178 16.01 -4.90 4.96
N THR A 179 16.55 -3.87 5.61
CA THR A 179 17.83 -3.90 6.35
C THR A 179 17.89 -4.97 7.47
N VAL A 180 16.75 -5.48 7.94
CA VAL A 180 16.68 -6.57 8.92
C VAL A 180 17.35 -7.87 8.43
N TRP A 181 17.27 -8.14 7.12
CA TRP A 181 17.86 -9.31 6.48
C TRP A 181 19.37 -9.22 6.23
N GLN A 182 20.00 -8.11 6.64
CA GLN A 182 21.48 -8.05 6.71
C GLN A 182 22.05 -8.84 7.89
N SER A 183 21.22 -9.20 8.87
CA SER A 183 21.63 -9.97 10.05
C SER A 183 20.76 -11.19 10.29
N VAL A 184 19.47 -11.13 9.92
CA VAL A 184 18.58 -12.30 10.03
C VAL A 184 18.85 -13.26 8.87
N VAL A 185 19.01 -14.54 9.21
CA VAL A 185 19.17 -15.65 8.26
C VAL A 185 17.84 -16.37 8.06
N GLU A 186 17.09 -16.56 9.14
CA GLU A 186 15.85 -17.33 9.14
C GLU A 186 14.93 -16.90 10.28
N VAL A 187 13.62 -17.05 10.07
CA VAL A 187 12.59 -16.83 11.07
C VAL A 187 11.82 -18.14 11.23
N VAL A 188 11.89 -18.74 12.42
CA VAL A 188 11.40 -20.10 12.67
C VAL A 188 10.32 -20.06 13.75
N ALA A 189 9.14 -20.57 13.45
CA ALA A 189 8.11 -20.82 14.47
C ALA A 189 8.55 -21.97 15.37
N VAL A 190 8.59 -21.72 16.68
CA VAL A 190 8.74 -22.77 17.71
C VAL A 190 7.37 -23.38 18.01
N ASP A 191 6.35 -22.53 18.10
CA ASP A 191 4.94 -22.86 18.22
C ASP A 191 4.09 -21.70 17.63
N ASP A 192 2.77 -21.73 17.84
CA ASP A 192 1.83 -20.75 17.30
C ASP A 192 2.04 -19.31 17.83
N TYR A 193 2.75 -19.15 18.95
CA TYR A 193 2.95 -17.87 19.64
C TYR A 193 4.41 -17.57 20.02
N THR A 194 5.34 -18.45 19.68
CA THR A 194 6.78 -18.29 19.92
C THR A 194 7.56 -18.43 18.63
N VAL A 195 8.36 -17.42 18.30
CA VAL A 195 9.17 -17.35 17.09
C VAL A 195 10.64 -17.06 17.42
N ASN A 196 11.54 -17.75 16.74
CA ASN A 196 12.97 -17.53 16.82
C ASN A 196 13.46 -16.81 15.57
N PHE A 197 14.23 -15.75 15.74
CA PHE A 197 14.99 -15.10 14.69
C PHE A 197 16.44 -15.56 14.79
N LEU A 198 16.90 -16.27 13.77
CA LEU A 198 18.26 -16.79 13.68
C LEU A 198 19.15 -15.76 12.96
N LEU A 199 20.30 -15.45 13.56
CA LEU A 199 21.27 -14.51 13.03
C LEU A 199 22.53 -15.20 12.51
N ASP A 200 23.20 -14.57 11.53
CA ASP A 200 24.48 -15.06 11.01
C ASP A 200 25.65 -14.80 11.98
N ALA A 201 25.56 -13.71 12.74
CA ALA A 201 26.54 -13.31 13.74
C ALA A 201 25.87 -12.48 14.86
N PRO A 202 26.51 -12.39 16.04
CA PRO A 202 26.02 -11.54 17.12
C PRO A 202 25.86 -10.09 16.66
N SER A 203 24.68 -9.51 16.87
CA SER A 203 24.34 -8.17 16.40
C SER A 203 23.61 -7.35 17.46
N THR A 204 24.22 -6.25 17.87
CA THR A 204 23.60 -5.29 18.80
C THR A 204 22.48 -4.47 18.15
N THR A 205 22.41 -4.46 16.82
CA THR A 205 21.37 -3.73 16.07
C THR A 205 20.17 -4.58 15.70
N ALA A 206 20.32 -5.92 15.72
CA ALA A 206 19.25 -6.85 15.36
C ALA A 206 17.97 -6.66 16.20
N PRO A 207 18.01 -6.47 17.53
CA PRO A 207 16.79 -6.24 18.31
C PRO A 207 15.99 -5.04 17.81
N ARG A 208 16.66 -3.93 17.47
CA ARG A 208 15.95 -2.77 16.94
C ARG A 208 15.27 -3.05 15.60
N ARG A 209 15.98 -3.70 14.68
CA ARG A 209 15.49 -4.00 13.34
C ARG A 209 14.31 -4.98 13.39
N ILE A 210 14.43 -6.04 14.19
CA ILE A 210 13.41 -7.08 14.34
C ILE A 210 12.20 -6.55 15.09
N LEU A 211 12.41 -5.95 16.28
CA LEU A 211 11.32 -5.68 17.21
C LEU A 211 10.54 -4.41 16.85
N ARG A 212 11.18 -3.42 16.23
CA ARG A 212 10.60 -2.07 16.05
C ARG A 212 10.40 -1.65 14.60
N GLU A 213 11.33 -1.99 13.71
CA GLU A 213 11.37 -1.40 12.36
C GLU A 213 10.46 -2.16 11.38
N VAL A 214 10.15 -3.42 11.66
CA VAL A 214 9.20 -4.23 10.90
C VAL A 214 7.84 -4.23 11.61
N ASN A 215 6.83 -3.66 10.95
CA ASN A 215 5.44 -3.74 11.40
C ASN A 215 4.84 -5.09 10.96
N ILE A 216 4.02 -5.72 11.78
CA ILE A 216 3.42 -7.03 11.47
C ILE A 216 2.15 -6.86 10.65
N ARG A 217 1.96 -7.72 9.65
CA ARG A 217 0.83 -7.70 8.70
C ARG A 217 0.14 -9.07 8.70
N PRO A 218 -1.16 -9.11 8.39
CA PRO A 218 -1.90 -10.35 8.40
C PRO A 218 -1.53 -11.28 7.24
N SER A 219 -1.23 -12.53 7.56
CA SER A 219 -1.11 -13.65 6.63
C SER A 219 -2.36 -13.83 5.78
N SER A 220 -3.55 -13.51 6.31
CA SER A 220 -4.81 -13.57 5.55
C SER A 220 -4.80 -12.70 4.29
N THR A 221 -4.02 -11.61 4.30
CA THR A 221 -3.91 -10.68 3.16
C THR A 221 -2.64 -10.92 2.34
N TYR A 222 -1.53 -11.24 3.00
CA TYR A 222 -0.20 -11.24 2.38
C TYR A 222 0.45 -12.62 2.26
N GLY A 223 -0.14 -13.66 2.85
CA GLY A 223 0.46 -15.00 2.93
C GLY A 223 0.72 -15.65 1.58
N SER A 224 -0.12 -15.38 0.56
CA SER A 224 0.12 -15.89 -0.81
C SER A 224 1.34 -15.27 -1.48
N TRP A 225 1.68 -14.02 -1.15
CA TRP A 225 2.92 -13.38 -1.60
C TRP A 225 4.12 -13.93 -0.85
N ALA A 226 4.01 -14.08 0.47
CA ALA A 226 5.05 -14.68 1.30
C ALA A 226 5.37 -16.12 0.86
N GLU A 227 4.36 -16.92 0.51
CA GLU A 227 4.54 -18.29 -0.02
C GLU A 227 5.31 -18.29 -1.34
N GLN A 228 5.03 -17.35 -2.25
CA GLN A 228 5.82 -17.19 -3.47
C GLN A 228 7.27 -16.82 -3.16
N VAL A 229 7.50 -15.91 -2.21
CA VAL A 229 8.87 -15.55 -1.77
C VAL A 229 9.61 -16.77 -1.23
N ARG A 230 8.98 -17.54 -0.33
CA ARG A 230 9.56 -18.79 0.19
C ARG A 230 9.88 -19.76 -0.93
N GLY A 231 8.98 -19.92 -1.90
CA GLY A 231 9.23 -20.75 -3.08
C GLY A 231 10.47 -20.32 -3.89
N LEU A 232 10.75 -19.01 -3.99
CA LEU A 232 11.99 -18.51 -4.61
C LEU A 232 13.22 -18.80 -3.73
N VAL A 233 13.10 -18.60 -2.42
CA VAL A 233 14.18 -18.88 -1.45
C VAL A 233 14.54 -20.37 -1.43
N ASP A 234 13.56 -21.27 -1.49
CA ASP A 234 13.76 -22.73 -1.53
C ASP A 234 14.50 -23.18 -2.80
N GLN A 235 14.36 -22.42 -3.88
CA GLN A 235 15.11 -22.60 -5.13
C GLN A 235 16.53 -22.01 -5.05
N GLY A 236 16.89 -21.36 -3.95
CA GLY A 236 18.16 -20.67 -3.77
C GLY A 236 18.26 -19.34 -4.53
N LEU A 237 17.12 -18.79 -4.98
CA LEU A 237 17.07 -17.50 -5.66
C LEU A 237 17.17 -16.36 -4.64
N THR A 238 17.73 -15.24 -5.09
CA THR A 238 17.95 -14.04 -4.29
C THR A 238 17.50 -12.81 -5.08
N SER A 239 17.72 -11.61 -4.53
CA SER A 239 17.38 -10.34 -5.18
C SER A 239 18.02 -10.12 -6.55
N ASP A 240 19.02 -10.91 -6.92
CA ASP A 240 19.69 -10.84 -8.22
C ASP A 240 18.96 -11.62 -9.33
N ALA A 241 17.94 -12.41 -8.99
CA ALA A 241 17.16 -13.19 -9.96
C ALA A 241 16.03 -12.36 -10.59
N ASP A 242 15.75 -12.60 -11.88
CA ASP A 242 14.67 -11.93 -12.60
C ASP A 242 13.30 -12.28 -11.98
N GLU A 243 13.12 -13.53 -11.55
CA GLU A 243 11.92 -14.02 -10.88
C GLU A 243 11.67 -13.32 -9.55
N TRP A 244 12.73 -12.92 -8.83
CA TRP A 244 12.62 -12.16 -7.59
C TRP A 244 12.12 -10.75 -7.83
N SER A 245 12.61 -10.11 -8.89
CA SER A 245 12.21 -8.75 -9.25
C SER A 245 10.83 -8.68 -9.90
N ALA A 246 10.33 -9.80 -10.42
CA ALA A 246 9.01 -9.91 -11.05
C ALA A 246 7.85 -10.07 -10.04
N LEU A 247 8.16 -10.41 -8.79
CA LEU A 247 7.20 -10.59 -7.70
C LEU A 247 6.90 -9.27 -6.98
#